data_AF-A0A518HEM4-F1
#
_entry.id   AF-A0A518HEM4-F1
#
_cell.length_a   1.000
_cell.length_b   1.000
_cell.length_c   1.000
_cell.angle_alpha   90.00
_cell.angle_beta   90.00
_cell.angle_gamma   90.00
#
_symmetry.space_group_name_H-M   'P 1'
#
loop_
_entity.id
_entity.type
_entity.pdbx_description
1 polymer ?
#
loop_
_entity_poly.entity_id
_entity_poly.type
_entity_poly.pdbx_seq_one_letter_code
_entity_poly.pdbx_strand_id
1 'polypeptide(L)'
;MEAWFVSSASEALAVKTEPTTYWTFFCNPRRWQIDDFLRSHRDEDDYRVIDWQATWFAPGQLGVVRVGVDTRTRGQLAGRRRLEPGIYAIVQVVDSPKLRPNSTDPYWLEAPPEGGEHLAVDIRYIKNLLDRPLLLESLKSDLAVTDRFLLDGFQGASMPLDPGTFHRILDLSGTEPHAFDAEPGDSLADLERRYAGASPEVKEVVSRHIERGPVAAKVKEATGYRCQVCLALGQNPFSFRKRDGEPYVEAHHVTFVSRLEPGSLGPSNIITVCADHHRQLHYGIVELAKDTAEEFVFVIDGVALRVPKISHIADTA
;
A
#
# COMPACT_ATOMS: atom_id res chain seq x y z
N MET A 1 -15.79 5.96 -54.03
CA MET A 1 -14.49 5.31 -53.77
C MET A 1 -13.48 6.43 -53.70
N GLU A 2 -13.26 6.98 -52.52
CA GLU A 2 -12.17 7.92 -52.27
C GLU A 2 -11.87 7.89 -50.77
N ALA A 3 -10.64 7.51 -50.47
CA ALA A 3 -10.11 7.31 -49.15
C ALA A 3 -9.77 8.66 -48.50
N TRP A 4 -10.17 8.82 -47.24
CA TRP A 4 -9.60 9.82 -46.34
C TRP A 4 -8.96 9.08 -45.16
N PHE A 5 -7.75 8.60 -45.41
CA PHE A 5 -6.74 8.43 -44.36
C PHE A 5 -5.85 9.67 -44.41
N VAL A 6 -5.97 10.55 -43.42
CA VAL A 6 -4.90 11.47 -43.02
C VAL A 6 -4.78 11.41 -41.51
N SER A 7 -3.67 10.82 -41.11
CA SER A 7 -3.04 10.82 -39.78
C SER A 7 -2.84 12.23 -39.23
N SER A 8 -3.01 12.43 -37.92
CA SER A 8 -1.87 12.64 -37.01
C SER A 8 -2.29 13.18 -35.63
N ALA A 9 -1.72 12.55 -34.61
CA ALA A 9 -1.23 13.13 -33.36
C ALA A 9 -1.92 14.38 -32.79
N SER A 10 -2.69 14.16 -31.72
CA SER A 10 -2.60 15.03 -30.53
C SER A 10 -2.24 14.09 -29.37
N GLU A 11 -0.98 13.82 -29.03
CA GLU A 11 -0.04 14.79 -28.43
C GLU A 11 -0.73 15.81 -27.51
N ALA A 12 -1.63 15.33 -26.65
CA ALA A 12 -2.00 16.05 -25.44
C ALA A 12 -1.03 15.62 -24.35
N LEU A 13 0.09 16.36 -24.23
CA LEU A 13 1.01 16.42 -23.10
C LEU A 13 1.10 15.10 -22.30
N ALA A 14 2.05 14.23 -22.66
CA ALA A 14 2.54 13.23 -21.71
C ALA A 14 3.13 14.01 -20.54
N VAL A 15 2.29 14.28 -19.54
CA VAL A 15 2.69 14.87 -18.27
C VAL A 15 3.81 13.96 -17.77
N LYS A 16 5.05 14.45 -17.84
CA LYS A 16 6.24 13.75 -17.35
C LYS A 16 6.16 13.68 -15.82
N THR A 17 5.29 12.83 -15.31
CA THR A 17 5.23 12.43 -13.92
C THR A 17 5.60 10.98 -13.86
N GLU A 18 6.52 10.65 -12.98
CA GLU A 18 6.85 9.27 -12.69
C GLU A 18 5.77 8.69 -11.76
N PRO A 19 5.41 7.41 -11.94
CA PRO A 19 4.50 6.74 -11.02
C PRO A 19 5.10 6.73 -9.61
N THR A 20 4.25 6.96 -8.63
CA THR A 20 4.56 6.74 -7.21
C THR A 20 3.58 5.71 -6.65
N THR A 21 3.78 5.28 -5.41
CA THR A 21 2.81 4.44 -4.69
C THR A 21 1.72 5.25 -4.01
N TYR A 22 1.64 6.55 -4.28
CA TYR A 22 0.74 7.50 -3.65
C TYR A 22 -0.08 8.24 -4.70
N TRP A 23 -1.36 8.49 -4.42
CA TRP A 23 -2.27 9.05 -5.41
C TRP A 23 -3.08 10.23 -4.86
N THR A 24 -3.29 11.22 -5.70
CA THR A 24 -4.37 12.20 -5.51
C THR A 24 -5.55 11.78 -6.36
N PHE A 25 -6.69 11.53 -5.72
CA PHE A 25 -7.98 11.28 -6.35
C PHE A 25 -8.79 12.59 -6.36
N PHE A 26 -9.01 13.16 -7.54
CA PHE A 26 -9.70 14.44 -7.72
C PHE A 26 -11.23 14.29 -7.73
N CYS A 27 -11.86 14.64 -6.61
CA CYS A 27 -13.30 14.65 -6.49
C CYS A 27 -13.91 16.01 -6.90
N ASN A 28 -14.91 15.97 -7.78
CA ASN A 28 -15.76 17.11 -8.09
C ASN A 28 -17.12 16.95 -7.40
N PRO A 29 -17.42 17.76 -6.35
CA PRO A 29 -18.68 17.67 -5.61
C PRO A 29 -19.93 17.85 -6.47
N ARG A 30 -19.80 18.53 -7.62
CA ARG A 30 -20.92 18.71 -8.55
C ARG A 30 -21.37 17.40 -9.21
N ARG A 31 -20.43 16.46 -9.38
CA ARG A 31 -20.69 15.16 -10.00
C ARG A 31 -20.95 14.08 -8.96
N TRP A 32 -20.14 14.05 -7.91
CA TRP A 32 -20.18 13.03 -6.85
C TRP A 32 -20.42 13.68 -5.48
N GLN A 33 -21.47 13.25 -4.77
CA GLN A 33 -21.82 13.76 -3.44
C GLN A 33 -20.92 13.17 -2.35
N ILE A 34 -19.65 13.55 -2.38
CA ILE A 34 -18.63 13.02 -1.48
C ILE A 34 -18.97 13.24 0.01
N ASP A 35 -19.64 14.34 0.35
CA ASP A 35 -20.08 14.62 1.71
C ASP A 35 -21.16 13.63 2.19
N ASP A 36 -22.12 13.28 1.34
CA ASP A 36 -23.14 12.27 1.68
C ASP A 36 -22.55 10.86 1.69
N PHE A 37 -21.65 10.54 0.76
CA PHE A 37 -20.89 9.29 0.78
C PHE A 37 -20.14 9.15 2.12
N LEU A 38 -19.35 10.15 2.51
CA LEU A 38 -18.55 10.11 3.74
C LEU A 38 -19.44 10.07 5.00
N ARG A 39 -20.61 10.72 5.00
CA ARG A 39 -21.59 10.64 6.11
C ARG A 39 -22.28 9.29 6.21
N SER A 40 -22.37 8.56 5.11
CA SER A 40 -22.97 7.22 5.12
C SER A 40 -22.12 6.20 5.87
N HIS A 41 -20.86 6.55 6.17
CA HIS A 41 -19.86 5.65 6.77
C HIS A 41 -19.56 4.40 5.92
N ARG A 42 -19.92 4.42 4.63
CA ARG A 42 -19.37 3.47 3.66
C ARG A 42 -17.87 3.71 3.56
N ASP A 43 -17.13 2.62 3.49
CA ASP A 43 -15.68 2.60 3.43
C ASP A 43 -15.15 2.17 2.06
N GLU A 44 -15.99 1.68 1.15
CA GLU A 44 -15.56 1.26 -0.20
C GLU A 44 -16.30 1.99 -1.32
N ASP A 45 -15.54 2.31 -2.37
CA ASP A 45 -15.99 3.02 -3.57
C ASP A 45 -15.21 2.54 -4.80
N ASP A 46 -15.81 2.65 -5.98
CA ASP A 46 -15.13 2.42 -7.25
C ASP A 46 -14.72 3.75 -7.88
N TYR A 47 -13.43 3.92 -8.12
CA TYR A 47 -12.89 5.18 -8.58
C TYR A 47 -12.35 5.09 -10.00
N ARG A 48 -12.91 5.91 -10.89
CA ARG A 48 -12.50 5.97 -12.30
C ARG A 48 -11.04 6.37 -12.46
N VAL A 49 -10.31 5.64 -13.29
CA VAL A 49 -8.92 5.96 -13.66
C VAL A 49 -8.81 6.17 -15.17
N ILE A 50 -7.72 6.80 -15.59
CA ILE A 50 -7.43 7.08 -17.00
C ILE A 50 -6.46 6.05 -17.57
N ASP A 51 -6.65 5.67 -18.83
CA ASP A 51 -5.99 4.53 -19.47
C ASP A 51 -4.46 4.53 -19.33
N TRP A 52 -3.82 5.70 -19.48
CA TRP A 52 -2.35 5.78 -19.41
C TRP A 52 -1.79 5.61 -17.99
N GLN A 53 -2.61 5.79 -16.95
CA GLN A 53 -2.23 5.51 -15.55
C GLN A 53 -2.60 4.10 -15.12
N ALA A 54 -3.45 3.38 -15.88
CA ALA A 54 -4.03 2.12 -15.43
C ALA A 54 -2.96 1.08 -15.04
N THR A 55 -1.86 1.00 -15.78
CA THR A 55 -0.77 0.05 -15.48
C THR A 55 0.05 0.41 -14.25
N TRP A 56 -0.17 1.58 -13.64
CA TRP A 56 0.57 2.06 -12.47
C TRP A 56 -0.17 1.81 -11.16
N PHE A 57 -1.48 1.56 -11.23
CA PHE A 57 -2.29 1.23 -10.06
C PHE A 57 -2.06 -0.21 -9.63
N ALA A 58 -1.81 -0.39 -8.33
CA ALA A 58 -1.65 -1.69 -7.71
C ALA A 58 -2.28 -1.72 -6.31
N PRO A 59 -2.73 -2.90 -5.83
CA PRO A 59 -3.22 -3.06 -4.47
C PRO A 59 -2.19 -2.59 -3.42
N GLY A 60 -2.67 -1.93 -2.37
CA GLY A 60 -1.84 -1.42 -1.27
C GLY A 60 -1.12 -0.10 -1.54
N GLN A 61 -1.35 0.52 -2.69
CA GLN A 61 -1.01 1.92 -2.88
C GLN A 61 -1.95 2.80 -2.07
N LEU A 62 -1.46 3.94 -1.60
CA LEU A 62 -2.22 4.86 -0.77
C LEU A 62 -2.59 6.11 -1.54
N GLY A 63 -3.51 6.91 -1.01
CA GLY A 63 -3.85 8.17 -1.63
C GLY A 63 -4.75 9.04 -0.79
N VAL A 64 -5.14 10.17 -1.38
CA VAL A 64 -6.01 11.17 -0.77
C VAL A 64 -7.16 11.52 -1.70
N VAL A 65 -8.34 11.75 -1.15
CA VAL A 65 -9.48 12.32 -1.90
C VAL A 65 -9.44 13.82 -1.76
N ARG A 66 -9.03 14.49 -2.84
CA ARG A 66 -8.95 15.95 -2.93
C ARG A 66 -10.22 16.49 -3.57
N VAL A 67 -10.95 17.29 -2.80
CA VAL A 67 -12.13 18.02 -3.26
C VAL A 67 -11.72 19.37 -3.85
N GLY A 68 -12.15 19.62 -5.08
CA GLY A 68 -11.97 20.90 -5.76
C GLY A 68 -12.97 21.96 -5.31
N VAL A 69 -13.08 23.04 -6.09
CA VAL A 69 -14.08 24.09 -5.84
C VAL A 69 -15.49 23.49 -5.96
N ASP A 70 -16.25 23.55 -4.86
CA ASP A 70 -17.63 23.10 -4.85
C ASP A 70 -18.53 24.11 -5.59
N THR A 71 -18.91 23.73 -6.81
CA THR A 71 -19.76 24.52 -7.70
C THR A 71 -21.21 24.04 -7.70
N ARG A 72 -21.63 23.22 -6.72
CA ARG A 72 -23.01 22.77 -6.59
C ARG A 72 -23.98 23.95 -6.46
N THR A 73 -25.15 23.78 -7.06
CA THR A 73 -26.26 24.73 -6.99
C THR A 73 -26.99 24.64 -5.65
N ARG A 74 -27.82 25.64 -5.31
CA ARG A 74 -28.64 25.61 -4.08
C ARG A 74 -29.56 24.39 -4.02
N GLY A 75 -30.11 23.98 -5.17
CA GLY A 75 -30.95 22.78 -5.27
C GLY A 75 -30.16 21.51 -4.95
N GLN A 76 -28.99 21.34 -5.57
CA GLN A 76 -28.09 20.20 -5.31
C GLN A 76 -27.59 20.15 -3.86
N LEU A 77 -27.39 21.30 -3.23
CA LEU A 77 -26.94 21.36 -1.83
C LEU A 77 -28.05 21.04 -0.83
N ALA A 78 -29.33 21.13 -1.21
CA ALA A 78 -30.48 20.86 -0.33
C ALA A 78 -30.37 21.54 1.07
N GLY A 79 -29.88 22.80 1.10
CA GLY A 79 -29.68 23.56 2.34
C GLY A 79 -28.33 23.39 3.03
N ARG A 80 -27.46 22.50 2.53
CA ARG A 80 -26.08 22.33 3.03
C ARG A 80 -25.16 23.46 2.55
N ARG A 81 -24.05 23.62 3.26
CA ARG A 81 -22.96 24.54 2.86
C ARG A 81 -22.10 23.87 1.81
N ARG A 82 -21.52 24.68 0.93
CA ARG A 82 -20.48 24.22 -0.02
C ARG A 82 -19.26 23.74 0.74
N LEU A 83 -18.64 22.69 0.22
CA LEU A 83 -17.35 22.22 0.69
C LEU A 83 -16.25 23.20 0.29
N GLU A 84 -15.34 23.47 1.23
CA GLU A 84 -14.14 24.21 0.95
C GLU A 84 -13.11 23.29 0.26
N PRO A 85 -12.32 23.78 -0.72
CA PRO A 85 -11.32 22.96 -1.38
C PRO A 85 -10.30 22.40 -0.38
N GLY A 86 -10.06 21.09 -0.42
CA GLY A 86 -9.21 20.42 0.55
C GLY A 86 -9.17 18.92 0.39
N ILE A 87 -8.49 18.25 1.31
CA ILE A 87 -8.46 16.79 1.42
C ILE A 87 -9.52 16.36 2.43
N TYR A 88 -10.39 15.44 2.00
CA TYR A 88 -11.54 14.97 2.78
C TYR A 88 -11.44 13.49 3.15
N ALA A 89 -10.51 12.76 2.57
CA ALA A 89 -10.23 11.39 2.98
C ALA A 89 -8.80 10.98 2.65
N ILE A 90 -8.34 9.96 3.36
CA ILE A 90 -7.18 9.15 2.99
C ILE A 90 -7.71 7.77 2.63
N VAL A 91 -7.17 7.20 1.55
CA VAL A 91 -7.66 5.97 0.93
C VAL A 91 -6.53 4.99 0.63
N GLN A 92 -6.88 3.73 0.45
CA GLN A 92 -6.02 2.67 -0.08
C GLN A 92 -6.64 2.11 -1.36
N VAL A 93 -5.82 1.81 -2.36
CA VAL A 93 -6.20 1.04 -3.55
C VAL A 93 -6.29 -0.44 -3.17
N VAL A 94 -7.45 -1.06 -3.39
CA VAL A 94 -7.75 -2.44 -2.98
C VAL A 94 -7.46 -3.43 -4.10
N ASP A 95 -7.62 -3.01 -5.35
CA ASP A 95 -7.46 -3.87 -6.53
C ASP A 95 -6.84 -3.14 -7.72
N SER A 96 -6.35 -3.92 -8.69
CA SER A 96 -5.89 -3.44 -10.00
C SER A 96 -7.07 -2.91 -10.82
N PRO A 97 -6.84 -2.02 -11.81
CA PRO A 97 -7.93 -1.48 -12.61
C PRO A 97 -8.70 -2.54 -13.37
N LYS A 98 -10.03 -2.39 -13.40
CA LYS A 98 -10.95 -3.26 -14.14
C LYS A 98 -11.90 -2.41 -14.98
N LEU A 99 -12.31 -2.93 -16.12
CA LEU A 99 -13.43 -2.37 -16.86
C LEU A 99 -14.70 -2.60 -16.04
N ARG A 100 -15.45 -1.52 -15.84
CA ARG A 100 -16.73 -1.52 -15.13
C ARG A 100 -17.80 -0.83 -15.95
N PRO A 101 -19.05 -1.30 -15.86
CA PRO A 101 -20.17 -0.51 -16.34
C PRO A 101 -20.24 0.81 -15.57
N ASN A 102 -20.78 1.84 -16.20
CA ASN A 102 -21.03 3.11 -15.53
C ASN A 102 -21.89 2.91 -14.27
N SER A 103 -21.41 3.47 -13.16
CA SER A 103 -22.01 3.30 -11.83
C SER A 103 -23.41 3.91 -11.76
N THR A 104 -24.32 3.21 -11.09
CA THR A 104 -25.67 3.67 -10.75
C THR A 104 -25.77 4.13 -9.30
N ASP A 105 -24.63 4.35 -8.64
CA ASP A 105 -24.58 4.69 -7.23
C ASP A 105 -25.35 6.00 -6.95
N PRO A 106 -26.21 6.04 -5.90
CA PRO A 106 -27.01 7.21 -5.55
C PRO A 106 -26.22 8.49 -5.27
N TYR A 107 -24.91 8.43 -5.05
CA TYR A 107 -24.10 9.63 -4.84
C TYR A 107 -23.76 10.38 -6.15
N TRP A 108 -24.07 9.85 -7.34
CA TRP A 108 -23.97 10.62 -8.58
C TRP A 108 -25.10 11.66 -8.68
N LEU A 109 -24.74 12.95 -8.67
CA LEU A 109 -25.68 14.05 -8.94
C LEU A 109 -26.01 14.20 -10.43
N GLU A 110 -25.02 13.90 -11.26
CA GLU A 110 -25.12 13.89 -12.71
C GLU A 110 -24.67 12.49 -13.14
N ALA A 111 -25.62 11.58 -13.30
CA ALA A 111 -25.31 10.17 -13.60
C ALA A 111 -24.48 10.04 -14.89
N PRO A 112 -23.48 9.16 -14.89
CA PRO A 112 -22.75 8.85 -16.12
C PRO A 112 -23.71 8.26 -17.19
N PRO A 113 -23.37 8.37 -18.49
CA PRO A 113 -24.24 7.89 -19.57
C PRO A 113 -24.57 6.39 -19.43
N GLU A 114 -25.81 6.01 -19.70
CA GLU A 114 -26.21 4.60 -19.68
C GLU A 114 -25.45 3.76 -20.71
N GLY A 115 -25.14 2.50 -20.36
CA GLY A 115 -24.55 1.53 -21.28
C GLY A 115 -23.07 1.75 -21.62
N GLY A 116 -22.38 2.70 -20.97
CA GLY A 116 -20.94 2.90 -21.12
C GLY A 116 -20.11 2.10 -20.12
N GLU A 117 -18.85 1.86 -20.46
CA GLU A 117 -17.85 1.27 -19.58
C GLU A 117 -16.72 2.26 -19.29
N HIS A 118 -16.02 2.06 -18.18
CA HIS A 118 -14.83 2.82 -17.83
C HIS A 118 -13.86 1.96 -17.02
N LEU A 119 -12.58 2.30 -17.04
CA LEU A 119 -11.61 1.71 -16.11
C LEU A 119 -11.78 2.34 -14.72
N ALA A 120 -11.81 1.49 -13.70
CA ALA A 120 -11.88 1.91 -12.31
C ALA A 120 -11.04 1.00 -11.41
N VAL A 121 -10.57 1.56 -10.30
CA VAL A 121 -9.96 0.83 -9.18
C VAL A 121 -10.90 0.86 -8.00
N ASP A 122 -10.92 -0.21 -7.21
CA ASP A 122 -11.58 -0.17 -5.91
C ASP A 122 -10.69 0.57 -4.91
N ILE A 123 -11.26 1.52 -4.19
CA ILE A 123 -10.59 2.23 -3.11
C ILE A 123 -11.33 2.02 -1.79
N ARG A 124 -10.55 1.88 -0.71
CA ARG A 124 -11.06 1.88 0.66
C ARG A 124 -10.69 3.18 1.37
N TYR A 125 -11.64 3.78 2.06
CA TYR A 125 -11.48 4.96 2.90
C TYR A 125 -10.94 4.55 4.27
N ILE A 126 -9.65 4.83 4.50
CA ILE A 126 -8.95 4.50 5.74
C ILE A 126 -9.04 5.63 6.77
N LYS A 127 -9.30 6.85 6.31
CA LYS A 127 -9.57 8.01 7.16
C LYS A 127 -10.63 8.89 6.53
N ASN A 128 -11.70 9.14 7.28
CA ASN A 128 -12.69 10.15 6.95
C ASN A 128 -12.29 11.48 7.61
N LEU A 129 -12.13 12.53 6.80
CA LEU A 129 -11.74 13.88 7.24
C LEU A 129 -12.86 14.90 7.02
N LEU A 130 -14.12 14.47 6.87
CA LEU A 130 -15.25 15.37 6.58
C LEU A 130 -15.41 16.48 7.62
N ASP A 131 -15.25 16.17 8.90
CA ASP A 131 -15.42 17.15 9.99
C ASP A 131 -14.18 18.01 10.23
N ARG A 132 -13.00 17.53 9.81
CA ARG A 132 -11.71 18.24 9.94
C ARG A 132 -10.88 18.06 8.66
N PRO A 133 -11.30 18.67 7.53
CA PRO A 133 -10.59 18.53 6.27
C PRO A 133 -9.26 19.28 6.32
N LEU A 134 -8.28 18.81 5.54
CA LEU A 134 -7.05 19.57 5.31
C LEU A 134 -7.27 20.54 4.15
N LEU A 135 -7.58 21.79 4.47
CA LEU A 135 -7.92 22.81 3.48
C LEU A 135 -6.72 23.20 2.62
N LEU A 136 -6.95 23.43 1.32
CA LEU A 136 -5.89 23.80 0.38
C LEU A 136 -5.21 25.12 0.77
N GLU A 137 -5.92 26.06 1.37
CA GLU A 137 -5.34 27.32 1.86
C GLU A 137 -4.24 27.07 2.90
N SER A 138 -4.51 26.20 3.87
CA SER A 138 -3.54 25.79 4.89
C SER A 138 -2.39 24.99 4.27
N LEU A 139 -2.69 24.05 3.36
CA LEU A 139 -1.67 23.22 2.71
C LEU A 139 -0.72 24.05 1.83
N LYS A 140 -1.22 25.08 1.14
CA LYS A 140 -0.37 26.01 0.35
C LYS A 140 0.61 26.81 1.19
N SER A 141 0.33 26.96 2.49
CA SER A 141 1.19 27.69 3.43
C SER A 141 2.23 26.77 4.08
N ASP A 142 2.11 25.45 3.92
CA ASP A 142 3.03 24.47 4.46
C ASP A 142 4.16 24.18 3.47
N LEU A 143 5.39 24.57 3.81
CA LEU A 143 6.56 24.43 2.94
C LEU A 143 6.94 22.96 2.65
N ALA A 144 6.46 22.00 3.45
CA ALA A 144 6.69 20.58 3.21
C ALA A 144 5.69 19.98 2.20
N VAL A 145 4.63 20.71 1.84
CA VAL A 145 3.65 20.30 0.82
C VAL A 145 4.05 20.96 -0.50
N THR A 146 4.60 20.16 -1.43
CA THR A 146 5.19 20.69 -2.67
C THR A 146 4.51 20.17 -3.94
N ASP A 147 3.62 19.18 -3.83
CA ASP A 147 2.93 18.60 -4.98
C ASP A 147 2.00 19.61 -5.68
N ARG A 148 2.39 20.03 -6.89
CA ARG A 148 1.63 21.00 -7.68
C ARG A 148 0.24 20.49 -8.08
N PHE A 149 0.07 19.20 -8.36
CA PHE A 149 -1.20 18.67 -8.83
C PHE A 149 -2.22 18.63 -7.71
N LEU A 150 -1.77 18.36 -6.49
CA LEU A 150 -2.59 18.50 -5.30
C LEU A 150 -3.02 19.96 -5.06
N LEU A 151 -2.06 20.89 -5.06
CA LEU A 151 -2.26 22.29 -4.68
C LEU A 151 -3.05 23.10 -5.72
N ASP A 152 -2.70 22.95 -7.00
CA ASP A 152 -3.31 23.71 -8.10
C ASP A 152 -4.53 22.98 -8.69
N GLY A 153 -4.58 21.65 -8.51
CA GLY A 153 -5.56 20.78 -9.13
C GLY A 153 -5.14 20.32 -10.51
N PHE A 154 -5.85 19.31 -11.01
CA PHE A 154 -5.62 18.73 -12.32
C PHE A 154 -6.94 18.44 -13.03
N GLN A 155 -6.96 18.55 -14.36
CA GLN A 155 -8.09 18.12 -15.17
C GLN A 155 -7.94 16.62 -15.46
N GLY A 156 -8.37 15.80 -14.51
CA GLY A 156 -8.31 14.35 -14.58
C GLY A 156 -8.91 13.72 -13.33
N ALA A 157 -9.03 12.39 -13.33
CA ALA A 157 -9.58 11.67 -12.19
C ALA A 157 -8.54 11.48 -11.07
N SER A 158 -7.27 11.28 -11.47
CA SER A 158 -6.17 10.97 -10.57
C SER A 158 -4.82 11.49 -11.07
N MET A 159 -3.87 11.66 -10.14
CA MET A 159 -2.45 11.92 -10.42
C MET A 159 -1.55 11.24 -9.38
N PRO A 160 -0.34 10.78 -9.75
CA PRO A 160 0.68 10.40 -8.77
C PRO A 160 0.93 11.56 -7.80
N LEU A 161 1.08 11.24 -6.53
CA LEU A 161 1.34 12.18 -5.45
C LEU A 161 2.79 12.02 -4.98
N ASP A 162 3.45 13.16 -4.77
CA ASP A 162 4.78 13.21 -4.15
C ASP A 162 4.79 12.51 -2.76
N PRO A 163 5.74 11.56 -2.51
CA PRO A 163 5.85 10.85 -1.25
C PRO A 163 6.00 11.76 -0.02
N GLY A 164 6.86 12.79 -0.09
CA GLY A 164 7.09 13.70 1.03
C GLY A 164 5.83 14.49 1.39
N THR A 165 5.09 14.91 0.37
CA THR A 165 3.79 15.56 0.52
C THR A 165 2.77 14.61 1.16
N PHE A 166 2.71 13.34 0.74
CA PHE A 166 1.81 12.36 1.35
C PHE A 166 2.12 12.12 2.83
N HIS A 167 3.40 11.93 3.18
CA HIS A 167 3.82 11.78 4.58
C HIS A 167 3.46 13.01 5.42
N ARG A 168 3.64 14.21 4.87
CA ARG A 168 3.21 15.43 5.54
C ARG A 168 1.70 15.48 5.80
N ILE A 169 0.89 14.97 4.86
CA ILE A 169 -0.57 14.85 5.03
C ILE A 169 -0.93 13.87 6.15
N LEU A 170 -0.22 12.75 6.27
CA LEU A 170 -0.41 11.80 7.38
C LEU A 170 -0.15 12.47 8.74
N ASP A 171 0.96 13.21 8.86
CA ASP A 171 1.30 13.96 10.08
C ASP A 171 0.21 14.97 10.45
N LEU A 172 -0.23 15.78 9.47
CA LEU A 172 -1.23 16.83 9.69
C LEU A 172 -2.62 16.26 10.06
N SER A 173 -2.95 15.06 9.55
CA SER A 173 -4.22 14.40 9.83
C SER A 173 -4.19 13.52 11.10
N GLY A 174 -3.01 13.30 11.69
CA GLY A 174 -2.82 12.34 12.78
C GLY A 174 -3.27 10.94 12.37
N THR A 175 -2.98 10.56 11.12
CA THR A 175 -3.40 9.28 10.55
C THR A 175 -2.19 8.37 10.47
N GLU A 176 -2.24 7.27 11.20
CA GLU A 176 -1.36 6.15 10.95
C GLU A 176 -1.88 5.40 9.72
N PRO A 177 -1.06 5.18 8.68
CA PRO A 177 -1.47 4.46 7.50
C PRO A 177 -1.73 3.00 7.88
N HIS A 178 -3.01 2.67 7.99
CA HIS A 178 -3.47 1.33 8.34
C HIS A 178 -4.61 0.93 7.42
N ALA A 179 -4.29 0.14 6.40
CA ALA A 179 -5.24 -0.83 5.90
C ALA A 179 -4.51 -2.03 5.29
N PHE A 180 -5.10 -3.19 5.55
CA PHE A 180 -4.64 -4.50 5.13
C PHE A 180 -5.83 -5.43 5.23
N ASP A 181 -6.19 -6.05 4.11
CA ASP A 181 -7.11 -7.18 4.11
C ASP A 181 -6.32 -8.43 3.77
N ALA A 182 -6.18 -9.31 4.74
CA ALA A 182 -5.93 -10.72 4.48
C ALA A 182 -7.27 -11.40 4.30
N GLU A 183 -7.46 -12.06 3.16
CA GLU A 183 -8.59 -12.95 2.99
C GLU A 183 -8.30 -14.32 3.63
N PRO A 184 -9.30 -14.98 4.23
CA PRO A 184 -9.15 -16.34 4.72
C PRO A 184 -8.70 -17.28 3.59
N GLY A 185 -7.47 -17.80 3.68
CA GLY A 185 -6.91 -18.73 2.70
C GLY A 185 -5.85 -18.14 1.78
N ASP A 186 -5.58 -16.84 1.85
CA ASP A 186 -4.45 -16.23 1.13
C ASP A 186 -3.14 -16.97 1.48
N SER A 187 -2.47 -17.50 0.47
CA SER A 187 -1.11 -18.01 0.66
C SER A 187 -0.14 -16.84 0.73
N LEU A 188 1.04 -17.09 1.30
CA LEU A 188 2.07 -16.05 1.37
C LEU A 188 2.48 -15.53 -0.02
N ALA A 189 2.59 -16.44 -0.99
CA ALA A 189 2.91 -16.10 -2.38
C ALA A 189 1.79 -15.25 -3.03
N ASP A 190 0.54 -15.41 -2.58
CA ASP A 190 -0.58 -14.57 -3.06
C ASP A 190 -0.48 -13.17 -2.46
N LEU A 191 -0.20 -13.06 -1.14
CA LEU A 191 0.02 -11.78 -0.46
C LEU A 191 1.19 -11.00 -1.07
N GLU A 192 2.34 -11.67 -1.29
CA GLU A 192 3.51 -11.08 -1.95
C GLU A 192 3.16 -10.52 -3.34
N ARG A 193 2.49 -11.33 -4.16
CA ARG A 193 2.14 -10.95 -5.52
C ARG A 193 1.16 -9.80 -5.54
N ARG A 194 0.15 -9.84 -4.66
CA ARG A 194 -0.89 -8.80 -4.55
C ARG A 194 -0.31 -7.46 -4.10
N TYR A 195 0.60 -7.46 -3.13
CA TYR A 195 1.16 -6.25 -2.52
C TYR A 195 2.58 -5.89 -3.02
N ALA A 196 3.03 -6.47 -4.14
CA ALA A 196 4.34 -6.17 -4.73
C ALA A 196 4.53 -4.67 -5.05
N GLY A 197 3.46 -4.03 -5.54
CA GLY A 197 3.40 -2.60 -5.87
C GLY A 197 2.90 -1.68 -4.75
N ALA A 198 2.72 -2.22 -3.53
CA ALA A 198 2.18 -1.47 -2.40
C ALA A 198 3.16 -0.41 -1.87
N SER A 199 2.60 0.57 -1.15
CA SER A 199 3.39 1.57 -0.41
C SER A 199 4.24 0.92 0.69
N PRO A 200 5.39 1.52 1.08
CA PRO A 200 6.25 1.00 2.15
C PRO A 200 5.50 0.71 3.46
N GLU A 201 4.54 1.56 3.83
CA GLU A 201 3.76 1.46 5.06
C GLU A 201 2.85 0.23 5.03
N VAL A 202 2.14 0.03 3.92
CA VAL A 202 1.30 -1.16 3.74
C VAL A 202 2.17 -2.42 3.72
N LYS A 203 3.33 -2.38 3.06
CA LYS A 203 4.28 -3.50 3.06
C LYS A 203 4.76 -3.87 4.46
N GLU A 204 5.03 -2.89 5.32
CA GLU A 204 5.41 -3.14 6.71
C GLU A 204 4.26 -3.78 7.52
N VAL A 205 3.01 -3.36 7.28
CA VAL A 205 1.83 -3.98 7.91
C VAL A 205 1.66 -5.43 7.45
N VAL A 206 1.74 -5.68 6.14
CA VAL A 206 1.67 -7.03 5.55
C VAL A 206 2.76 -7.93 6.15
N SER A 207 4.00 -7.42 6.24
CA SER A 207 5.14 -8.13 6.86
C SER A 207 4.88 -8.53 8.31
N ARG A 208 4.44 -7.58 9.15
CA ARG A 208 4.10 -7.85 10.55
C ARG A 208 2.96 -8.85 10.70
N HIS A 209 2.00 -8.83 9.79
CA HIS A 209 0.93 -9.84 9.75
C HIS A 209 1.50 -11.23 9.46
N ILE A 210 2.38 -11.35 8.47
CA ILE A 210 3.05 -12.60 8.11
C ILE A 210 3.86 -13.17 9.28
N GLU A 211 4.63 -12.33 9.99
CA GLU A 211 5.45 -12.71 11.16
C GLU A 211 4.64 -13.28 12.33
N ARG A 212 3.38 -12.87 12.45
CA ARG A 212 2.49 -13.24 13.56
C ARG A 212 1.40 -14.22 13.13
N GLY A 213 1.31 -14.51 11.84
CA GLY A 213 0.22 -15.29 11.25
C GLY A 213 0.51 -16.78 11.11
N PRO A 214 -0.40 -17.52 10.44
CA PRO A 214 -0.26 -18.96 10.20
C PRO A 214 1.00 -19.34 9.43
N VAL A 215 1.51 -18.43 8.60
CA VAL A 215 2.77 -18.59 7.88
C VAL A 215 3.94 -18.76 8.84
N ALA A 216 4.06 -17.87 9.83
CA ALA A 216 5.11 -17.96 10.83
C ALA A 216 5.04 -19.29 11.60
N ALA A 217 3.84 -19.82 11.88
CA ALA A 217 3.71 -21.13 12.49
C ALA A 217 4.32 -22.25 11.62
N LYS A 218 4.01 -22.27 10.30
CA LYS A 218 4.60 -23.24 9.35
C LYS A 218 6.12 -23.11 9.24
N VAL A 219 6.63 -21.88 9.24
CA VAL A 219 8.07 -21.60 9.21
C VAL A 219 8.77 -22.13 10.47
N LYS A 220 8.16 -21.96 11.65
CA LYS A 220 8.68 -22.48 12.92
C LYS A 220 8.68 -24.01 12.96
N GLU A 221 7.63 -24.63 12.42
CA GLU A 221 7.55 -26.08 12.30
C GLU A 221 8.61 -26.64 11.33
N ALA A 222 8.75 -26.06 10.15
CA ALA A 222 9.70 -26.49 9.12
C ALA A 222 11.17 -26.43 9.57
N THR A 223 11.49 -25.50 10.48
CA THR A 223 12.82 -25.35 11.06
C THR A 223 13.02 -26.20 12.32
N GLY A 224 12.00 -26.96 12.73
CA GLY A 224 12.02 -27.75 13.96
C GLY A 224 12.15 -26.89 15.22
N TYR A 225 11.65 -25.65 15.17
CA TYR A 225 11.74 -24.65 16.24
C TYR A 225 13.19 -24.30 16.65
N ARG A 226 14.12 -24.35 15.71
CA ARG A 226 15.55 -24.09 15.94
C ARG A 226 15.93 -22.68 15.52
N CYS A 227 16.70 -21.98 16.35
CA CYS A 227 17.34 -20.74 15.92
C CYS A 227 18.41 -21.03 14.86
N GLN A 228 18.19 -20.53 13.65
CA GLN A 228 19.10 -20.72 12.51
C GLN A 228 20.44 -20.01 12.70
N VAL A 229 20.47 -18.88 13.42
CA VAL A 229 21.72 -18.18 13.76
C VAL A 229 22.54 -18.97 14.78
N CYS A 230 21.92 -19.49 15.85
CA CYS A 230 22.59 -20.39 16.79
C CYS A 230 23.15 -21.63 16.08
N LEU A 231 22.40 -22.23 15.15
CA LEU A 231 22.87 -23.34 14.33
C LEU A 231 24.13 -22.95 13.53
N ALA A 232 24.10 -21.81 12.84
CA ALA A 232 25.23 -21.33 12.05
C ALA A 232 26.47 -21.01 12.91
N LEU A 233 26.26 -20.61 14.17
CA LEU A 233 27.31 -20.39 15.17
C LEU A 233 27.82 -21.69 15.84
N GLY A 234 27.22 -22.85 15.56
CA GLY A 234 27.54 -24.12 16.23
C GLY A 234 27.11 -24.15 17.71
N GLN A 235 26.14 -23.31 18.09
CA GLN A 235 25.60 -23.22 19.44
C GLN A 235 24.32 -24.06 19.58
N ASN A 236 23.85 -24.22 20.83
CA ASN A 236 22.55 -24.85 21.07
C ASN A 236 21.43 -24.03 20.39
N PRO A 237 20.66 -24.62 19.45
CA PRO A 237 19.67 -23.86 18.69
C PRO A 237 18.31 -23.76 19.38
N PHE A 238 18.12 -24.43 20.52
CA PHE A 238 16.87 -24.42 21.25
C PHE A 238 16.93 -23.44 22.43
N SER A 239 15.93 -22.57 22.50
CA SER A 239 15.69 -21.68 23.64
C SER A 239 14.90 -22.42 24.75
N PHE A 240 14.26 -21.66 25.65
CA PHE A 240 13.35 -22.19 26.66
C PHE A 240 12.12 -22.86 26.02
N ARG A 241 11.50 -23.78 26.76
CA ARG A 241 10.24 -24.43 26.34
C ARG A 241 9.03 -23.59 26.74
N LYS A 242 8.07 -23.46 25.82
CA LYS A 242 6.74 -22.93 26.08
C LYS A 242 5.93 -23.89 26.95
N ARG A 243 4.74 -23.45 27.39
CA ARG A 243 3.81 -24.26 28.18
C ARG A 243 3.34 -25.53 27.46
N ASP A 244 3.28 -25.49 26.13
CA ASP A 244 2.94 -26.61 25.26
C ASP A 244 4.11 -27.61 25.06
N GLY A 245 5.29 -27.31 25.63
CA GLY A 245 6.48 -28.15 25.55
C GLY A 245 7.37 -27.90 24.33
N GLU A 246 6.92 -27.10 23.36
CA GLU A 246 7.71 -26.73 22.18
C GLU A 246 8.79 -25.69 22.52
N PRO A 247 9.96 -25.72 21.86
CA PRO A 247 10.97 -24.66 21.99
C PRO A 247 10.42 -23.32 21.51
N TYR A 248 10.76 -22.25 22.24
CA TYR A 248 10.44 -20.90 21.84
C TYR A 248 11.35 -20.42 20.71
N VAL A 249 10.76 -19.90 19.65
CA VAL A 249 11.45 -19.26 18.52
C VAL A 249 10.54 -18.20 17.88
N GLU A 250 11.15 -17.18 17.30
CA GLU A 250 10.49 -16.07 16.61
C GLU A 250 10.79 -16.14 15.11
N ALA A 251 9.80 -15.81 14.28
CA ALA A 251 10.00 -15.66 12.85
C ALA A 251 10.41 -14.21 12.58
N HIS A 252 11.42 -13.99 11.74
CA HIS A 252 12.00 -12.67 11.48
C HIS A 252 12.32 -12.53 9.99
N HIS A 253 11.90 -11.43 9.36
CA HIS A 253 12.27 -11.12 7.98
C HIS A 253 13.72 -10.63 7.88
N VAL A 254 14.48 -11.15 6.93
CA VAL A 254 15.91 -10.84 6.77
C VAL A 254 16.12 -9.52 6.04
N THR A 255 15.56 -9.39 4.83
CA THR A 255 15.59 -8.15 4.06
C THR A 255 14.42 -7.26 4.49
N PHE A 256 14.73 -6.01 4.84
CA PHE A 256 13.71 -5.02 5.18
C PHE A 256 12.73 -4.83 4.02
N VAL A 257 11.45 -4.87 4.34
CA VAL A 257 10.39 -4.76 3.34
C VAL A 257 10.32 -3.35 2.71
N SER A 258 10.88 -2.36 3.40
CA SER A 258 11.08 -1.00 2.90
C SER A 258 12.11 -0.88 1.78
N ARG A 259 12.98 -1.89 1.57
CA ARG A 259 13.95 -1.91 0.45
C ARG A 259 13.32 -2.25 -0.90
N LEU A 260 12.00 -2.54 -0.94
CA LEU A 260 11.20 -2.76 -2.15
C LEU A 260 11.71 -3.89 -3.06
N GLU A 261 12.60 -4.75 -2.58
CA GLU A 261 13.13 -5.85 -3.38
C GLU A 261 12.05 -6.93 -3.59
N PRO A 262 11.91 -7.47 -4.82
CA PRO A 262 11.04 -8.61 -5.09
C PRO A 262 11.34 -9.77 -4.15
N GLY A 263 10.32 -10.32 -3.48
CA GLY A 263 10.46 -11.43 -2.52
C GLY A 263 10.73 -11.00 -1.07
N SER A 264 10.78 -9.70 -0.77
CA SER A 264 10.96 -9.17 0.60
C SER A 264 9.84 -9.56 1.59
N LEU A 265 8.66 -9.91 1.09
CA LEU A 265 7.54 -10.42 1.89
C LEU A 265 7.46 -11.96 1.94
N GLY A 266 8.38 -12.67 1.27
CA GLY A 266 8.25 -14.11 1.08
C GLY A 266 8.88 -15.00 2.14
N PRO A 267 8.54 -16.30 2.15
CA PRO A 267 9.00 -17.22 3.19
C PRO A 267 10.50 -17.50 3.04
N SER A 268 11.01 -17.37 1.82
CA SER A 268 12.44 -17.38 1.53
C SER A 268 13.17 -16.21 2.18
N ASN A 269 12.46 -15.13 2.55
CA ASN A 269 12.96 -13.98 3.30
C ASN A 269 12.75 -14.09 4.82
N ILE A 270 12.24 -15.22 5.33
CA ILE A 270 12.00 -15.41 6.77
C ILE A 270 13.00 -16.42 7.31
N ILE A 271 13.56 -16.12 8.48
CA ILE A 271 14.31 -17.08 9.29
C ILE A 271 13.67 -17.21 10.66
N THR A 272 14.06 -18.25 11.37
CA THR A 272 13.68 -18.48 12.77
C THR A 272 14.85 -18.23 13.69
N VAL A 273 14.61 -17.44 14.74
CA VAL A 273 15.64 -16.97 15.67
C VAL A 273 15.16 -17.01 17.12
N CYS A 274 16.09 -17.22 18.06
CA CYS A 274 15.77 -17.09 19.49
C CYS A 274 15.54 -15.61 19.85
N ALA A 275 14.97 -15.35 21.02
CA ALA A 275 14.69 -13.98 21.48
C ALA A 275 15.91 -13.04 21.45
N ASP A 276 17.09 -13.58 21.79
CA ASP A 276 18.32 -12.79 21.83
C ASP A 276 18.78 -12.42 20.41
N HIS A 277 18.91 -13.40 19.51
CA HIS A 277 19.28 -13.16 18.12
C HIS A 277 18.22 -12.34 17.39
N HIS A 278 16.94 -12.48 17.72
CA HIS A 278 15.87 -11.64 17.17
C HIS A 278 16.11 -10.16 17.49
N ARG A 279 16.38 -9.84 18.76
CA ARG A 279 16.73 -8.48 19.16
C ARG A 279 18.05 -8.02 18.57
N GLN A 280 19.04 -8.92 18.44
CA GLN A 280 20.32 -8.59 17.84
C GLN A 280 20.19 -8.23 16.35
N LEU A 281 19.33 -8.93 15.60
CA LEU A 281 19.06 -8.59 14.20
C LEU A 281 18.37 -7.23 14.06
N HIS A 282 17.55 -6.82 15.03
CA HIS A 282 16.91 -5.51 15.04
C HIS A 282 17.81 -4.35 15.52
N TYR A 283 18.63 -4.59 16.54
CA TYR A 283 19.31 -3.52 17.30
C TYR A 283 20.83 -3.65 17.39
N GLY A 284 21.37 -4.81 17.01
CA GLY A 284 22.79 -5.12 17.08
C GLY A 284 23.56 -4.64 15.85
N ILE A 285 24.86 -4.94 15.84
CA ILE A 285 25.75 -4.66 14.71
C ILE A 285 25.63 -5.83 13.74
N VAL A 286 24.67 -5.71 12.83
CA VAL A 286 24.37 -6.74 11.83
C VAL A 286 24.35 -6.14 10.43
N GLU A 287 25.03 -6.79 9.51
CA GLU A 287 24.99 -6.49 8.08
C GLU A 287 24.57 -7.75 7.29
N LEU A 288 23.62 -7.60 6.37
CA LEU A 288 23.35 -8.62 5.36
C LEU A 288 24.31 -8.43 4.19
N ALA A 289 25.38 -9.21 4.15
CA ALA A 289 26.43 -9.10 3.15
C ALA A 289 26.03 -9.72 1.80
N LYS A 290 25.24 -10.82 1.82
CA LYS A 290 24.71 -11.46 0.60
C LYS A 290 23.34 -12.07 0.84
N ASP A 291 22.49 -11.97 -0.18
CA ASP A 291 21.25 -12.72 -0.31
C ASP A 291 21.32 -13.56 -1.60
N THR A 292 21.25 -14.89 -1.47
CA THR A 292 21.33 -15.82 -2.60
C THR A 292 20.05 -16.67 -2.70
N ALA A 293 19.93 -17.50 -3.73
CA ALA A 293 18.79 -18.42 -3.82
C ALA A 293 18.72 -19.41 -2.64
N GLU A 294 19.87 -19.79 -2.07
CA GLU A 294 19.97 -20.90 -1.10
C GLU A 294 20.18 -20.44 0.34
N GLU A 295 20.84 -19.29 0.53
CA GLU A 295 21.30 -18.84 1.85
C GLU A 295 21.41 -17.32 1.97
N PHE A 296 21.36 -16.86 3.22
CA PHE A 296 21.76 -15.53 3.65
C PHE A 296 23.18 -15.56 4.21
N VAL A 297 23.97 -14.54 3.89
CA VAL A 297 25.27 -14.31 4.50
C VAL A 297 25.19 -13.06 5.37
N PHE A 298 25.15 -13.25 6.68
CA PHE A 298 25.19 -12.17 7.66
C PHE A 298 26.62 -11.91 8.12
N VAL A 299 26.91 -10.68 8.49
CA VAL A 299 28.05 -10.33 9.36
C VAL A 299 27.44 -9.85 10.67
N ILE A 300 27.55 -10.68 11.72
CA ILE A 300 27.01 -10.39 13.06
C ILE A 300 28.21 -10.23 14.00
N ASP A 301 28.34 -9.06 14.63
CA ASP A 301 29.47 -8.72 15.50
C ASP A 301 30.85 -8.98 14.84
N GLY A 302 30.94 -8.73 13.53
CA GLY A 302 32.16 -8.95 12.73
C GLY A 302 32.39 -10.41 12.30
N VAL A 303 31.51 -11.35 12.65
CA VAL A 303 31.59 -12.75 12.25
C VAL A 303 30.68 -13.00 11.05
N ALA A 304 31.24 -13.51 9.95
CA ALA A 304 30.48 -13.92 8.79
C ALA A 304 29.79 -15.27 9.02
N LEU A 305 28.47 -15.32 8.84
CA LEU A 305 27.61 -16.47 9.09
C LEU A 305 26.75 -16.77 7.87
N ARG A 306 26.69 -18.05 7.49
CA ARG A 306 25.84 -18.54 6.39
C ARG A 306 24.61 -19.20 6.99
N VAL A 307 23.44 -18.67 6.67
CA VAL A 307 22.14 -19.14 7.17
C VAL A 307 21.31 -19.64 5.99
N PRO A 308 21.00 -20.95 5.90
CA PRO A 308 20.22 -21.49 4.80
C PRO A 308 18.79 -20.95 4.81
N LYS A 309 18.23 -20.72 3.62
CA LYS A 309 16.81 -20.35 3.46
C LYS A 309 15.92 -21.55 3.72
N ILE A 310 14.71 -21.29 4.20
CA ILE A 310 13.74 -22.35 4.58
C ILE A 310 13.46 -23.33 3.43
N SER A 311 13.36 -22.83 2.20
CA SER A 311 13.16 -23.65 0.99
C SER A 311 14.25 -24.69 0.77
N HIS A 312 15.45 -24.50 1.32
CA HIS A 312 16.59 -25.41 1.19
C HIS A 312 16.90 -26.20 2.47
N ILE A 313 16.18 -25.94 3.56
CA ILE A 313 16.26 -26.76 4.79
C ILE A 313 15.40 -28.02 4.63
N ALA A 314 14.25 -27.92 3.97
CA ALA A 314 13.30 -29.03 3.80
C ALA A 314 13.81 -30.18 2.91
N ASP A 315 14.78 -29.91 2.03
CA ASP A 315 15.35 -30.90 1.10
C ASP A 315 16.53 -31.72 1.70
N THR A 316 16.88 -31.49 2.97
CA THR A 316 18.02 -32.14 3.64
C THR A 316 17.66 -32.98 4.87
N ALA A 317 16.36 -33.25 5.09
CA ALA A 317 15.86 -34.07 6.18
C ALA A 317 15.39 -35.46 5.71
#